data_AF-A0A948FKZ7-F1
#
_entry.id   AF-A0A948FKZ7-F1
#
_cell.length_a   1.000
_cell.length_b   1.000
_cell.length_c   1.000
_cell.angle_alpha   90.00
_cell.angle_beta   90.00
_cell.angle_gamma   90.00
#
_symmetry.space_group_name_H-M   'P 1'
#
loop_
_entity.id
_entity.type
_entity.pdbx_description
1 polymer ?
#
loop_
_entity_poly.entity_id
_entity_poly.type
_entity_poly.pdbx_seq_one_letter_code
_entity_poly.pdbx_strand_id
1 'polypeptide(L)'
;MGKLIRCLDGKTGCWSRVNLENGDPIWISVAQAGVIVKKSRMGLMGAKLYNETNVYNAAKMAQALDAQISEYVTPSEMTNPVLRAFTQVALECKSAAQLSVRLNRALEDEGTSDSISEENRKKAKMREQIISEYGNYIENHPPVGEIRDVSELPYSKEQIFDAITLEIVRENNDQRVEAMKACAIMLADFQENVGPKPLTILGMSTSEMLAGVNSNASDLKDLAAKITENPDKEKYEALRKVADEELINIQSKLMAAEELRRQMPEAKKRQIIG
;
A
#
# COMPACT_ATOMS: atom_id res chain seq x y z
N MET A 1 -26.17 7.48 -5.28
CA MET A 1 -25.67 6.29 -5.99
C MET A 1 -24.28 6.60 -6.51
N GLY A 2 -23.36 5.62 -6.45
CA GLY A 2 -22.02 5.75 -6.99
C GLY A 2 -22.00 5.89 -8.52
N LYS A 3 -20.84 6.22 -9.07
CA LYS A 3 -20.60 6.39 -10.51
C LYS A 3 -19.52 5.43 -10.98
N LEU A 4 -19.83 4.61 -11.98
CA LEU A 4 -18.84 3.84 -12.72
C LEU A 4 -17.98 4.80 -13.56
N ILE A 5 -16.68 4.79 -13.32
CA ILE A 5 -15.72 5.67 -14.02
C ILE A 5 -15.15 4.97 -15.23
N ARG A 6 -14.75 3.70 -15.06
CA ARG A 6 -14.16 2.89 -16.14
C ARG A 6 -14.28 1.41 -15.78
N CYS A 7 -14.39 0.56 -16.79
CA CYS A 7 -14.22 -0.88 -16.64
C CYS A 7 -13.39 -1.44 -17.80
N LEU A 8 -12.76 -2.57 -17.54
CA LEU A 8 -12.15 -3.43 -18.53
C LEU A 8 -12.58 -4.85 -18.19
N ASP A 9 -13.25 -5.51 -19.12
CA ASP A 9 -13.66 -6.89 -18.96
C ASP A 9 -13.30 -7.68 -20.22
N GLY A 10 -12.10 -8.26 -20.22
CA GLY A 10 -11.60 -8.99 -21.36
C GLY A 10 -10.31 -9.75 -21.08
N LYS A 11 -9.68 -10.26 -22.14
CA LYS A 11 -8.47 -11.10 -22.02
C LYS A 11 -7.27 -10.37 -21.40
N THR A 12 -7.19 -9.05 -21.56
CA THR A 12 -6.09 -8.22 -21.06
C THR A 12 -6.28 -7.74 -19.62
N GLY A 13 -7.44 -8.00 -19.02
CA GLY A 13 -7.73 -7.66 -17.63
C GLY A 13 -9.23 -7.68 -17.33
N CYS A 14 -9.57 -7.86 -16.06
CA CYS A 14 -10.94 -7.86 -15.56
C CYS A 14 -11.01 -6.97 -14.31
N TRP A 15 -11.41 -5.72 -14.45
CA TRP A 15 -11.48 -4.75 -13.37
C TRP A 15 -12.48 -3.62 -13.64
N SER A 16 -12.89 -2.93 -12.59
CA SER A 16 -13.71 -1.74 -12.65
C SER A 16 -13.25 -0.70 -11.64
N ARG A 17 -13.53 0.56 -11.96
CA ARG A 17 -13.30 1.71 -11.08
C ARG A 17 -14.61 2.43 -10.86
N VAL A 18 -15.00 2.56 -9.61
CA VAL A 18 -16.23 3.23 -9.17
C VAL A 18 -15.85 4.38 -8.25
N ASN A 19 -16.50 5.53 -8.37
CA ASN A 19 -16.52 6.51 -7.30
C ASN A 19 -17.81 6.31 -6.50
N LEU A 20 -17.72 6.14 -5.20
CA LEU A 20 -18.90 6.06 -4.33
C LEU A 20 -19.57 7.44 -4.21
N GLU A 21 -20.76 7.47 -3.62
CA GLU A 21 -21.52 8.71 -3.44
C GLU A 21 -20.76 9.79 -2.65
N ASN A 22 -19.98 9.39 -1.65
CA ASN A 22 -19.11 10.29 -0.88
C ASN A 22 -17.80 10.68 -1.60
N GLY A 23 -17.60 10.25 -2.86
CA GLY A 23 -16.41 10.51 -3.65
C GLY A 23 -15.25 9.53 -3.43
N ASP A 24 -15.41 8.52 -2.55
CA ASP A 24 -14.36 7.52 -2.33
C ASP A 24 -14.08 6.73 -3.62
N PRO A 25 -12.81 6.62 -4.06
CA PRO A 25 -12.46 5.85 -5.23
C PRO A 25 -12.34 4.37 -4.86
N ILE A 26 -13.05 3.51 -5.58
CA ILE A 26 -13.03 2.06 -5.42
C ILE A 26 -12.47 1.43 -6.67
N TRP A 27 -11.50 0.55 -6.47
CA TRP A 27 -10.93 -0.32 -7.49
C TRP A 27 -11.33 -1.76 -7.21
N ILE A 28 -11.94 -2.42 -8.19
CA ILE A 28 -12.36 -3.82 -8.12
C ILE A 28 -11.58 -4.56 -9.20
N SER A 29 -10.85 -5.60 -8.83
CA SER A 29 -10.10 -6.43 -9.77
C SER A 29 -10.44 -7.89 -9.57
N VAL A 30 -10.73 -8.56 -10.66
CA VAL A 30 -10.93 -10.01 -10.73
C VAL A 30 -9.75 -10.60 -11.50
N ALA A 31 -9.09 -11.59 -10.91
CA ALA A 31 -7.97 -12.30 -11.50
C ALA A 31 -8.16 -13.82 -11.34
N GLN A 32 -7.29 -14.60 -11.98
CA GLN A 32 -7.25 -16.05 -11.76
C GLN A 32 -6.95 -16.43 -10.30
N ALA A 33 -6.38 -15.51 -9.52
CA ALA A 33 -6.15 -15.70 -8.10
C ALA A 33 -7.38 -15.36 -7.24
N GLY A 34 -8.43 -14.70 -7.76
CA GLY A 34 -9.61 -14.31 -6.99
C GLY A 34 -10.02 -12.85 -7.19
N VAL A 35 -10.49 -12.19 -6.14
CA VAL A 35 -11.08 -10.84 -6.21
C VAL A 35 -10.46 -9.92 -5.16
N ILE A 36 -10.08 -8.73 -5.58
CA ILE A 36 -9.57 -7.66 -4.72
C ILE A 36 -10.43 -6.42 -4.91
N VAL A 37 -10.91 -5.86 -3.79
CA VAL A 37 -11.58 -4.56 -3.72
C VAL A 37 -10.74 -3.63 -2.85
N LYS A 38 -10.35 -2.47 -3.38
CA LYS A 38 -9.54 -1.47 -2.69
C LYS A 38 -10.17 -0.10 -2.74
N LYS A 39 -9.98 0.71 -1.69
CA LYS A 39 -10.18 2.15 -1.74
C LYS A 39 -8.98 2.81 -2.43
N SER A 40 -8.97 2.83 -3.76
CA SER A 40 -7.85 3.33 -4.58
C SER A 40 -8.32 3.85 -5.94
N ARG A 41 -7.59 4.82 -6.51
CA ARG A 41 -7.82 5.30 -7.89
C ARG A 41 -7.14 4.43 -8.94
N MET A 42 -6.02 3.79 -8.59
CA MET A 42 -5.13 3.08 -9.52
C MET A 42 -5.00 1.58 -9.20
N GLY A 43 -5.61 1.10 -8.10
CA GLY A 43 -5.59 -0.32 -7.70
C GLY A 43 -4.26 -0.79 -7.07
N LEU A 44 -3.19 -0.01 -7.20
CA LEU A 44 -1.86 -0.35 -6.68
C LEU A 44 -1.73 -0.06 -5.18
N MET A 45 -2.09 1.15 -4.76
CA MET A 45 -1.98 1.62 -3.37
C MET A 45 -3.35 2.09 -2.86
N GLY A 46 -3.77 1.53 -1.72
CA GLY A 46 -5.05 1.84 -1.09
C GLY A 46 -5.58 0.68 -0.23
N ALA A 47 -6.32 1.01 0.82
CA ALA A 47 -6.83 0.04 1.79
C ALA A 47 -7.68 -1.05 1.10
N LYS A 48 -7.37 -2.33 1.32
CA LYS A 48 -8.22 -3.43 0.85
C LYS A 48 -9.50 -3.44 1.68
N LEU A 49 -10.64 -3.34 1.00
CA LEU A 49 -11.97 -3.49 1.59
C LEU A 49 -12.41 -4.95 1.57
N TYR A 50 -11.91 -5.72 0.60
CA TYR A 50 -12.16 -7.15 0.44
C TYR A 50 -11.03 -7.79 -0.34
N ASN A 51 -10.64 -9.00 0.04
CA ASN A 51 -9.64 -9.80 -0.66
C ASN A 51 -9.99 -11.27 -0.52
N GLU A 52 -10.32 -11.91 -1.63
CA GLU A 52 -10.50 -13.35 -1.72
C GLU A 52 -9.48 -13.91 -2.71
N THR A 53 -8.70 -14.89 -2.26
CA THR A 53 -7.60 -15.49 -3.02
C THR A 53 -7.95 -16.89 -3.54
N ASN A 54 -9.22 -17.29 -3.40
CA ASN A 54 -9.79 -18.51 -3.93
C ASN A 54 -10.93 -18.17 -4.90
N VAL A 55 -10.76 -18.51 -6.18
CA VAL A 55 -11.75 -18.24 -7.24
C VAL A 55 -13.11 -18.86 -6.93
N TYR A 56 -13.15 -20.03 -6.29
CA TYR A 56 -14.41 -20.68 -5.92
C TYR A 56 -15.16 -19.87 -4.86
N ASN A 57 -14.46 -19.42 -3.81
CA ASN A 57 -15.06 -18.56 -2.79
C ASN A 57 -15.46 -17.20 -3.35
N ALA A 58 -14.67 -16.64 -4.26
CA ALA A 58 -15.01 -15.41 -4.95
C ALA A 58 -16.28 -15.55 -5.79
N ALA A 59 -16.44 -16.67 -6.50
CA ALA A 59 -17.65 -16.98 -7.25
C ALA A 59 -18.87 -17.19 -6.35
N LYS A 60 -18.71 -17.93 -5.23
CA LYS A 60 -19.75 -18.07 -4.20
C LYS A 60 -20.18 -16.73 -3.63
N MET A 61 -19.21 -15.89 -3.27
CA MET A 61 -19.47 -14.53 -2.79
C MET A 61 -20.23 -13.72 -3.85
N ALA A 62 -19.79 -13.75 -5.11
CA ALA A 62 -20.48 -13.06 -6.19
C ALA A 62 -21.94 -13.52 -6.34
N GLN A 63 -22.23 -14.82 -6.20
CA GLN A 63 -23.60 -15.35 -6.20
C GLN A 63 -24.41 -14.84 -5.01
N ALA A 64 -23.82 -14.82 -3.81
CA ALA A 64 -24.47 -14.30 -2.61
C ALA A 64 -24.76 -12.79 -2.70
N LEU A 65 -23.90 -12.03 -3.37
CA LEU A 65 -24.11 -10.62 -3.67
C LEU A 65 -25.16 -10.41 -4.76
N ASP A 66 -25.12 -11.21 -5.84
CA ASP A 66 -26.08 -11.18 -6.95
C ASP A 66 -27.51 -11.41 -6.47
N ALA A 67 -27.72 -12.35 -5.56
CA ALA A 67 -29.03 -12.60 -4.94
C ALA A 67 -29.60 -11.39 -4.17
N GLN A 68 -28.78 -10.40 -3.80
CA GLN A 68 -29.19 -9.19 -3.10
C GLN A 68 -29.38 -7.99 -4.03
N ILE A 69 -29.07 -8.11 -5.33
CA ILE A 69 -29.18 -7.03 -6.31
C ILE A 69 -30.58 -7.06 -6.92
N SER A 70 -31.31 -5.95 -6.82
CA SER A 70 -32.64 -5.83 -7.44
C SER A 70 -32.59 -5.44 -8.91
N GLU A 71 -31.58 -4.63 -9.28
CA GLU A 71 -31.43 -4.10 -10.63
C GLU A 71 -29.96 -3.82 -10.93
N TYR A 72 -29.54 -4.09 -12.18
CA TYR A 72 -28.20 -3.78 -12.65
C TYR A 72 -28.17 -2.45 -13.40
N VAL A 73 -27.34 -1.53 -12.94
CA VAL A 73 -26.98 -0.28 -13.65
C VAL A 73 -25.61 -0.36 -14.31
N THR A 74 -24.91 -1.49 -14.17
CA THR A 74 -23.66 -1.76 -14.87
C THR A 74 -23.87 -1.89 -16.38
N PRO A 75 -22.91 -1.45 -17.21
CA PRO A 75 -22.99 -1.57 -18.67
C PRO A 75 -23.10 -3.04 -19.13
N SER A 76 -23.82 -3.28 -20.22
CA SER A 76 -24.03 -4.61 -20.81
C SER A 76 -22.75 -5.32 -21.24
N GLU A 77 -21.70 -4.54 -21.50
CA GLU A 77 -20.37 -4.98 -21.89
C GLU A 77 -19.60 -5.64 -20.73
N MET A 78 -20.07 -5.50 -19.49
CA MET A 78 -19.51 -6.17 -18.31
C MET A 78 -20.09 -7.59 -18.20
N THR A 79 -19.45 -8.53 -18.91
CA THR A 79 -19.85 -9.93 -19.05
C THR A 79 -19.38 -10.84 -17.91
N ASN A 80 -18.31 -10.50 -17.20
CA ASN A 80 -17.81 -11.29 -16.08
C ASN A 80 -18.75 -11.15 -14.88
N PRO A 81 -19.40 -12.26 -14.44
CA PRO A 81 -20.44 -12.20 -13.42
C PRO A 81 -19.90 -11.77 -12.05
N VAL A 82 -18.66 -12.14 -11.73
CA VAL A 82 -18.00 -11.75 -10.48
C VAL A 82 -17.73 -10.25 -10.49
N LEU A 83 -17.11 -9.73 -11.56
CA LEU A 83 -16.84 -8.30 -11.67
C LEU A 83 -18.14 -7.49 -11.63
N ARG A 84 -19.18 -7.97 -12.32
CA ARG A 84 -20.47 -7.30 -12.41
C ARG A 84 -21.17 -7.20 -11.06
N ALA A 85 -21.29 -8.30 -10.33
CA ALA A 85 -21.92 -8.31 -9.01
C ALA A 85 -21.18 -7.37 -8.02
N PHE A 86 -19.85 -7.47 -7.94
CA PHE A 86 -19.06 -6.61 -7.06
C PHE A 86 -19.16 -5.13 -7.45
N THR A 87 -19.15 -4.82 -8.76
CA THR A 87 -19.29 -3.45 -9.26
C THR A 87 -20.65 -2.87 -8.92
N GLN A 88 -21.71 -3.65 -9.12
CA GLN A 88 -23.08 -3.22 -8.82
C GLN A 88 -23.26 -2.95 -7.31
N VAL A 89 -22.77 -3.83 -6.45
CA VAL A 89 -22.79 -3.61 -4.99
C VAL A 89 -22.03 -2.34 -4.59
N ALA A 90 -20.90 -2.06 -5.23
CA ALA A 90 -20.17 -0.80 -5.01
C ALA A 90 -20.99 0.42 -5.44
N LEU A 91 -21.71 0.37 -6.57
CA LEU A 91 -22.56 1.48 -7.03
C LEU A 91 -23.72 1.79 -6.06
N GLU A 92 -24.21 0.78 -5.34
CA GLU A 92 -25.27 0.93 -4.32
C GLU A 92 -24.75 1.48 -2.98
N CYS A 93 -23.44 1.43 -2.72
CA CYS A 93 -22.85 1.88 -1.46
C CYS A 93 -22.55 3.39 -1.47
N LYS A 94 -22.76 4.03 -0.32
CA LYS A 94 -22.50 5.46 -0.10
C LYS A 94 -21.04 5.74 0.28
N SER A 95 -20.36 4.78 0.92
CA SER A 95 -19.00 4.93 1.44
C SER A 95 -18.22 3.61 1.45
N ALA A 96 -16.89 3.70 1.53
CA ALA A 96 -16.02 2.53 1.55
C ALA A 96 -16.27 1.63 2.78
N ALA A 97 -16.63 2.23 3.92
CA ALA A 97 -16.97 1.50 5.13
C ALA A 97 -18.24 0.65 4.95
N GLN A 98 -19.29 1.22 4.35
CA GLN A 98 -20.53 0.48 4.05
C GLN A 98 -20.25 -0.67 3.09
N LEU A 99 -19.45 -0.43 2.05
CA LEU A 99 -19.04 -1.46 1.09
C LEU A 99 -18.29 -2.60 1.79
N SER A 100 -17.30 -2.27 2.64
CA SER A 100 -16.54 -3.27 3.40
C SER A 100 -17.45 -4.14 4.27
N VAL A 101 -18.38 -3.55 5.02
CA VAL A 101 -19.32 -4.33 5.85
C VAL A 101 -20.16 -5.28 4.99
N ARG A 102 -20.69 -4.80 3.87
CA ARG A 102 -21.56 -5.61 3.00
C ARG A 102 -20.82 -6.80 2.38
N LEU A 103 -19.56 -6.60 1.95
CA LEU A 103 -18.73 -7.66 1.38
C LEU A 103 -18.30 -8.71 2.42
N ASN A 104 -18.07 -8.29 3.67
CA ASN A 104 -17.62 -9.21 4.72
C ASN A 104 -18.78 -9.95 5.42
N ARG A 105 -19.96 -9.34 5.52
CA ARG A 105 -21.13 -9.97 6.16
C ARG A 105 -21.63 -11.21 5.41
N ALA A 106 -21.50 -11.22 4.08
CA ALA A 106 -21.86 -12.38 3.27
C ALA A 106 -20.97 -13.62 3.49
N LEU A 107 -19.87 -13.50 4.27
CA LEU A 107 -19.02 -14.62 4.68
C LEU A 107 -19.44 -15.23 6.03
N GLU A 108 -20.30 -14.58 6.81
CA GLU A 108 -20.58 -14.96 8.21
C GLU A 108 -21.66 -16.03 8.37
N ASP A 109 -22.37 -16.41 7.29
CA ASP A 109 -23.50 -17.37 7.35
C ASP A 109 -23.10 -18.86 7.24
N GLU A 110 -21.81 -19.21 7.10
CA GLU A 110 -21.36 -20.60 7.21
C GLU A 110 -20.26 -20.75 8.24
N GLY A 111 -20.66 -20.93 9.50
CA GLY A 111 -19.76 -21.38 10.55
C GLY A 111 -19.18 -22.76 10.23
N THR A 112 -17.88 -22.96 10.47
CA THR A 112 -17.30 -23.78 11.56
C THR A 112 -15.78 -23.88 11.33
N SER A 113 -15.01 -23.98 12.43
CA SER A 113 -13.55 -24.17 12.52
C SER A 113 -12.75 -22.87 12.37
N ASP A 114 -11.89 -22.58 13.37
CA ASP A 114 -10.54 -21.99 13.20
C ASP A 114 -10.15 -20.91 14.24
N SER A 115 -9.73 -21.33 15.44
CA SER A 115 -9.00 -20.41 16.34
C SER A 115 -7.62 -20.03 15.79
N ILE A 116 -6.95 -20.96 15.07
CA ILE A 116 -5.65 -20.74 14.43
C ILE A 116 -5.78 -19.84 13.19
N SER A 117 -6.85 -19.95 12.40
CA SER A 117 -7.04 -19.05 11.25
C SER A 117 -7.49 -17.64 11.66
N GLU A 118 -8.13 -17.49 12.82
CA GLU A 118 -8.50 -16.16 13.31
C GLU A 118 -7.28 -15.33 13.76
N GLU A 119 -6.34 -15.92 14.50
CA GLU A 119 -5.10 -15.23 14.89
C GLU A 119 -4.26 -14.85 13.67
N ASN A 120 -4.12 -15.78 12.74
CA ASN A 120 -3.45 -15.58 11.46
C ASN A 120 -4.11 -14.47 10.64
N ARG A 121 -5.44 -14.44 10.55
CA ARG A 121 -6.21 -13.38 9.89
C ARG A 121 -6.01 -12.03 10.57
N LYS A 122 -5.91 -11.98 11.90
CA LYS A 122 -5.59 -10.75 12.65
C LYS A 122 -4.19 -10.24 12.30
N LYS A 123 -3.19 -11.13 12.24
CA LYS A 123 -1.81 -10.79 11.83
C LYS A 123 -1.76 -10.28 10.39
N ALA A 124 -2.46 -10.91 9.44
CA ALA A 124 -2.60 -10.39 8.08
C ALA A 124 -3.16 -8.97 8.04
N LYS A 125 -4.29 -8.74 8.72
CA LYS A 125 -4.93 -7.43 8.76
C LYS A 125 -4.00 -6.36 9.35
N MET A 126 -3.25 -6.70 10.41
CA MET A 126 -2.28 -5.78 11.00
C MET A 126 -1.14 -5.43 10.03
N ARG A 127 -0.55 -6.42 9.36
CA ARG A 127 0.51 -6.16 8.35
C ARG A 127 -0.01 -5.28 7.22
N GLU A 128 -1.21 -5.56 6.74
CA GLU A 128 -1.86 -4.76 5.71
C GLU A 128 -2.10 -3.32 6.16
N GLN A 129 -2.52 -3.10 7.40
CA GLN A 129 -2.67 -1.77 7.98
C GLN A 129 -1.32 -1.03 8.02
N ILE A 130 -0.27 -1.67 8.53
CA ILE A 130 1.08 -1.10 8.61
C ILE A 130 1.57 -0.67 7.21
N ILE A 131 1.47 -1.56 6.22
CA ILE A 131 1.88 -1.27 4.83
C ILE A 131 1.05 -0.12 4.25
N SER A 132 -0.26 -0.11 4.50
CA SER A 132 -1.14 0.93 3.96
C SER A 132 -0.86 2.30 4.56
N GLU A 133 -0.66 2.39 5.87
CA GLU A 133 -0.38 3.65 6.56
C GLU A 133 1.01 4.18 6.19
N TYR A 134 2.02 3.30 6.13
CA TYR A 134 3.35 3.67 5.63
C TYR A 134 3.31 4.11 4.15
N GLY A 135 2.61 3.37 3.30
CA GLY A 135 2.43 3.75 1.88
C GLY A 135 1.77 5.12 1.73
N ASN A 136 0.71 5.40 2.51
CA ASN A 136 0.07 6.71 2.53
C ASN A 136 1.03 7.81 3.02
N TYR A 137 1.86 7.54 4.02
CA TYR A 137 2.83 8.51 4.51
C TYR A 137 3.86 8.86 3.41
N ILE A 138 4.45 7.86 2.76
CA ILE A 138 5.44 8.04 1.69
C ILE A 138 4.85 8.73 0.47
N GLU A 139 3.61 8.42 0.08
CA GLU A 139 2.93 9.07 -1.05
C GLU A 139 2.77 10.58 -0.84
N ASN A 140 2.54 11.02 0.40
CA ASN A 140 2.38 12.43 0.74
C ASN A 140 3.69 13.12 1.16
N HIS A 141 4.71 12.35 1.56
CA HIS A 141 5.97 12.86 2.07
C HIS A 141 7.16 12.04 1.55
N PRO A 142 7.40 11.97 0.23
CA PRO A 142 8.50 11.17 -0.29
C PRO A 142 9.85 11.73 0.18
N PRO A 143 10.78 10.90 0.71
CA PRO A 143 12.14 11.34 0.99
C PRO A 143 12.86 11.55 -0.35
N VAL A 144 13.25 12.79 -0.66
CA VAL A 144 13.94 13.14 -1.92
C VAL A 144 15.31 13.70 -1.61
N GLY A 145 16.31 12.82 -1.55
CA GLY A 145 17.70 13.22 -1.30
C GLY A 145 17.94 13.78 0.10
N GLU A 146 17.14 13.35 1.07
CA GLU A 146 17.22 13.78 2.47
C GLU A 146 17.10 12.58 3.41
N ILE A 147 17.74 12.70 4.57
CA ILE A 147 17.61 11.74 5.68
C ILE A 147 16.63 12.32 6.69
N ARG A 148 15.69 11.49 7.15
CA ARG A 148 14.62 11.86 8.08
C ARG A 148 14.72 11.07 9.37
N ASP A 149 14.07 11.58 10.41
CA ASP A 149 14.05 10.90 11.70
C ASP A 149 13.05 9.73 11.69
N VAL A 150 13.41 8.61 12.31
CA VAL A 150 12.50 7.46 12.46
C VAL A 150 11.23 7.80 13.23
N SER A 151 11.23 8.86 14.05
CA SER A 151 10.03 9.33 14.76
C SER A 151 8.94 9.89 13.84
N GLU A 152 9.24 10.17 12.56
CA GLU A 152 8.24 10.57 11.58
C GLU A 152 7.43 9.39 11.02
N LEU A 153 7.90 8.16 11.21
CA LEU A 153 7.24 6.98 10.66
C LEU A 153 5.96 6.63 11.45
N PRO A 154 4.90 6.13 10.78
CA PRO A 154 3.67 5.71 11.46
C PRO A 154 3.83 4.47 12.35
N TYR A 155 4.87 3.67 12.10
CA TYR A 155 5.25 2.48 12.86
C TYR A 155 6.78 2.39 12.94
N SER A 156 7.31 1.49 13.77
CA SER A 156 8.75 1.28 13.80
C SER A 156 9.27 0.77 12.46
N LYS A 157 10.52 1.13 12.11
CA LYS A 157 11.18 0.69 10.88
C LYS A 157 11.17 -0.84 10.74
N GLU A 158 11.40 -1.56 11.84
CA GLU A 158 11.34 -3.03 11.89
C GLU A 158 9.94 -3.56 11.57
N GLN A 159 8.88 -3.01 12.20
CA GLN A 159 7.50 -3.44 11.96
C GLN A 159 7.08 -3.24 10.49
N ILE A 160 7.47 -2.11 9.90
CA ILE A 160 7.18 -1.82 8.49
C ILE A 160 7.91 -2.80 7.58
N PHE A 161 9.21 -2.98 7.83
CA PHE A 161 10.04 -3.85 7.00
C PHE A 161 9.60 -5.32 7.07
N ASP A 162 9.28 -5.81 8.27
CA ASP A 162 8.76 -7.17 8.47
C ASP A 162 7.39 -7.35 7.81
N ALA A 163 6.49 -6.36 7.93
CA ALA A 163 5.21 -6.41 7.26
C ALA A 163 5.37 -6.50 5.74
N ILE A 164 6.23 -5.65 5.15
CA ILE A 164 6.50 -5.64 3.70
C ILE A 164 7.10 -6.97 3.24
N THR A 165 8.14 -7.47 3.90
CA THR A 165 8.80 -8.73 3.50
C THR A 165 7.86 -9.93 3.56
N LEU A 166 7.03 -10.02 4.60
CA LEU A 166 6.01 -11.07 4.70
C LEU A 166 4.92 -10.95 3.65
N GLU A 167 4.48 -9.73 3.29
CA GLU A 167 3.49 -9.52 2.23
C GLU A 167 4.10 -9.84 0.84
N ILE A 168 5.38 -9.52 0.60
CA ILE A 168 6.09 -9.91 -0.64
C ILE A 168 6.02 -11.41 -0.86
N VAL A 169 6.28 -12.23 0.17
CA VAL A 169 6.27 -13.70 0.06
C VAL A 169 4.92 -14.24 -0.44
N ARG A 170 3.82 -13.55 -0.13
CA ARG A 170 2.44 -13.96 -0.46
C ARG A 170 1.86 -13.28 -1.69
N GLU A 171 2.46 -12.18 -2.14
CA GLU A 171 1.91 -11.37 -3.21
C GLU A 171 2.18 -12.01 -4.58
N ASN A 172 1.11 -12.19 -5.34
CA ASN A 172 1.14 -12.83 -6.66
C ASN A 172 1.26 -11.79 -7.79
N ASN A 173 1.03 -10.51 -7.50
CA ASN A 173 1.21 -9.43 -8.45
C ASN A 173 2.65 -8.89 -8.42
N ASP A 174 3.42 -9.15 -9.47
CA ASP A 174 4.81 -8.68 -9.59
C ASP A 174 4.96 -7.17 -9.51
N GLN A 175 4.07 -6.39 -10.15
CA GLN A 175 4.14 -4.93 -10.09
C GLN A 175 3.97 -4.42 -8.66
N ARG A 176 3.12 -5.10 -7.86
CA ARG A 176 2.94 -4.75 -6.45
C ARG A 176 4.14 -5.16 -5.61
N VAL A 177 4.78 -6.30 -5.92
CA VAL A 177 6.04 -6.69 -5.28
C VAL A 177 7.13 -5.66 -5.55
N GLU A 178 7.28 -5.20 -6.78
CA GLU A 178 8.25 -4.13 -7.10
C GLU A 178 7.93 -2.83 -6.38
N ALA A 179 6.66 -2.44 -6.29
CA ALA A 179 6.25 -1.26 -5.53
C ALA A 179 6.59 -1.40 -4.03
N MET A 180 6.34 -2.56 -3.42
CA MET A 180 6.67 -2.82 -2.02
C MET A 180 8.18 -2.81 -1.76
N LYS A 181 8.99 -3.36 -2.69
CA LYS A 181 10.46 -3.28 -2.61
C LYS A 181 10.94 -1.83 -2.67
N ALA A 182 10.40 -1.03 -3.59
CA ALA A 182 10.75 0.38 -3.70
C ALA A 182 10.43 1.14 -2.40
N CYS A 183 9.25 0.90 -1.81
CA CYS A 183 8.88 1.49 -0.51
C CYS A 183 9.77 1.01 0.64
N ALA A 184 10.19 -0.26 0.66
CA ALA A 184 11.09 -0.78 1.68
C ALA A 184 12.50 -0.19 1.56
N ILE A 185 12.99 0.03 0.33
CA ILE A 185 14.27 0.71 0.08
C ILE A 185 14.29 2.12 0.70
N MET A 186 13.18 2.86 0.61
CA MET A 186 13.06 4.20 1.20
C MET A 186 13.20 4.22 2.73
N LEU A 187 13.04 3.09 3.43
CA LEU A 187 13.27 3.04 4.88
C LEU A 187 14.73 3.32 5.27
N ALA A 188 15.68 3.09 4.36
CA ALA A 188 17.09 3.40 4.60
C ALA A 188 17.33 4.90 4.84
N ASP A 189 16.48 5.77 4.28
CA ASP A 189 16.59 7.22 4.49
C ASP A 189 15.99 7.67 5.83
N PHE A 190 15.47 6.76 6.67
CA PHE A 190 14.98 7.06 8.02
C PHE A 190 15.97 6.56 9.09
N GLN A 191 16.61 7.50 9.77
CA GLN A 191 17.66 7.24 10.75
C GLN A 191 17.33 7.80 12.14
N GLU A 192 17.95 7.23 13.18
CA GLU A 192 17.79 7.75 14.54
C GLU A 192 18.60 9.04 14.75
N ASN A 193 18.14 9.87 15.68
CA ASN A 193 18.84 11.09 16.12
C ASN A 193 19.04 12.15 15.02
N VAL A 194 18.23 12.11 13.96
CA VAL A 194 18.23 13.15 12.91
C VAL A 194 17.62 14.43 13.49
N GLY A 195 16.54 14.28 14.26
CA GLY A 195 15.76 15.37 14.82
C GLY A 195 14.62 15.81 13.90
N PRO A 196 13.85 16.84 14.28
CA PRO A 196 12.60 17.21 13.60
C PRO A 196 12.79 17.86 12.22
N LYS A 197 14.04 18.05 11.77
CA LYS A 197 14.37 18.67 10.48
C LYS A 197 15.10 17.65 9.62
N PRO A 198 14.58 17.33 8.42
CA PRO A 198 15.29 16.51 7.45
C PRO A 198 16.64 17.12 7.09
N LEU A 199 17.64 16.27 6.90
CA LEU A 199 18.99 16.68 6.50
C LEU A 199 19.24 16.31 5.05
N THR A 200 19.55 17.31 4.22
CA THR A 200 20.08 17.11 2.87
C THR A 200 21.60 17.00 2.90
N ILE A 201 22.22 16.79 1.73
CA ILE A 201 23.68 16.82 1.55
C ILE A 201 24.38 18.10 2.05
N LEU A 202 23.63 19.20 2.21
CA LEU A 202 24.13 20.46 2.74
C LEU A 202 23.97 20.58 4.26
N GLY A 203 23.49 19.53 4.93
CA GLY A 203 23.18 19.53 6.36
C GLY A 203 21.99 20.40 6.75
N MET A 204 21.15 20.80 5.79
CA MET A 204 19.96 21.63 6.04
C MET A 204 18.75 21.11 5.30
N SER A 205 17.57 21.49 5.73
CA SER A 205 16.32 21.06 5.09
C SER A 205 16.08 21.81 3.79
N THR A 206 15.31 21.19 2.87
CA THR A 206 14.93 21.81 1.59
C THR A 206 14.16 23.12 1.78
N SER A 207 13.35 23.22 2.85
CA SER A 207 12.62 24.44 3.18
C SER A 207 13.55 25.59 3.60
N GLU A 208 14.60 25.29 4.37
CA GLU A 208 15.63 26.28 4.74
C GLU A 208 16.41 26.77 3.52
N MET A 209 16.73 25.88 2.57
CA MET A 209 17.35 26.25 1.30
C MET A 209 16.46 27.19 0.49
N LEU A 210 15.18 26.85 0.31
CA LEU A 210 14.23 27.65 -0.46
C LEU A 210 13.97 29.02 0.17
N ALA A 211 13.94 29.10 1.50
CA ALA A 211 13.80 30.37 2.21
C ALA A 211 14.98 31.31 1.91
N GLY A 212 16.22 30.79 1.83
CA GLY A 212 17.39 31.60 1.50
C GLY A 212 17.45 32.04 0.04
N VAL A 213 16.95 31.22 -0.90
CA VAL A 213 17.00 31.52 -2.35
C VAL A 213 15.94 32.53 -2.79
N ASN A 214 14.77 32.54 -2.14
CA ASN A 214 13.67 33.48 -2.47
C ASN A 214 13.86 34.89 -1.89
N SER A 215 15.04 35.17 -1.32
CA SER A 215 15.34 36.38 -0.58
C SER A 215 16.39 37.25 -1.31
N ASN A 216 16.73 38.43 -0.78
CA ASN A 216 17.56 39.43 -1.47
C ASN A 216 19.03 38.97 -1.58
N ALA A 217 19.86 39.69 -2.36
CA ALA A 217 21.27 39.33 -2.57
C ALA A 217 22.14 39.25 -1.29
N SER A 218 21.75 39.94 -0.20
CA SER A 218 22.36 39.76 1.13
C SER A 218 22.13 38.35 1.67
N ASP A 219 20.95 37.81 1.44
CA ASP A 219 20.46 36.57 2.05
C ASP A 219 21.07 35.34 1.36
N LEU A 220 21.51 35.48 0.10
CA LEU A 220 22.31 34.48 -0.60
C LEU A 220 23.73 34.35 -0.03
N LYS A 221 24.37 35.46 0.38
CA LYS A 221 25.68 35.40 1.04
C LYS A 221 25.57 34.79 2.43
N ASP A 222 24.50 35.13 3.16
CA ASP A 222 24.23 34.56 4.49
C ASP A 222 23.90 33.07 4.40
N LEU A 223 23.18 32.63 3.35
CA LEU A 223 22.95 31.22 3.06
C LEU A 223 24.26 30.49 2.76
N ALA A 224 25.13 31.07 1.94
CA ALA A 224 26.44 30.48 1.63
C ALA A 224 27.34 30.35 2.87
N ALA A 225 27.34 31.35 3.75
CA ALA A 225 28.03 31.30 5.03
C ALA A 225 27.46 30.18 5.92
N LYS A 226 26.14 30.11 6.05
CA LYS A 226 25.45 29.04 6.79
C LYS A 226 25.81 27.65 6.29
N ILE A 227 25.88 27.42 4.98
CA ILE A 227 26.27 26.12 4.41
C ILE A 227 27.74 25.79 4.73
N THR A 228 28.63 26.78 4.65
CA THR A 228 30.07 26.57 4.87
C THR A 228 30.38 26.21 6.31
N GLU A 229 29.65 26.81 7.26
CA GLU A 229 29.84 26.63 8.70
C GLU A 229 28.87 25.61 9.32
N ASN A 230 28.12 24.86 8.50
CA ASN A 230 27.05 23.99 8.99
C ASN A 230 27.60 22.70 9.66
N PRO A 231 27.52 22.55 11.00
CA PRO A 231 27.95 21.31 11.66
C PRO A 231 27.08 20.11 11.27
N ASP A 232 25.85 20.33 10.82
CA ASP A 232 24.94 19.27 10.41
C ASP A 232 25.36 18.61 9.08
N LYS A 233 26.34 19.17 8.37
CA LYS A 233 26.93 18.51 7.20
C LYS A 233 27.69 17.23 7.60
N GLU A 234 28.53 17.30 8.62
CA GLU A 234 29.25 16.13 9.14
C GLU A 234 28.27 15.09 9.69
N LYS A 235 27.20 15.58 10.35
CA LYS A 235 26.10 14.74 10.82
C LYS A 235 25.40 14.02 9.66
N TYR A 236 25.07 14.71 8.58
CA TYR A 236 24.51 14.10 7.37
C TYR A 236 25.45 13.04 6.80
N GLU A 237 26.74 13.34 6.65
CA GLU A 237 27.71 12.39 6.09
C GLU A 237 27.82 11.12 6.95
N ALA A 238 27.79 11.25 8.27
CA ALA A 238 27.79 10.11 9.19
C ALA A 238 26.51 9.28 9.06
N LEU A 239 25.34 9.92 9.08
CA LEU A 239 24.04 9.24 8.93
C LEU A 239 23.89 8.61 7.55
N ARG A 240 24.44 9.23 6.51
CA ARG A 240 24.39 8.71 5.14
C ARG A 240 25.13 7.39 5.00
N LYS A 241 26.28 7.25 5.66
CA LYS A 241 27.01 5.96 5.71
C LYS A 241 26.17 4.86 6.34
N VAL A 242 25.48 5.18 7.45
CA VAL A 242 24.57 4.24 8.12
C VAL A 242 23.41 3.85 7.19
N ALA A 243 22.80 4.84 6.53
CA ALA A 243 21.72 4.63 5.56
C ALA A 243 22.17 3.74 4.38
N ASP A 244 23.37 3.98 3.84
CA ASP A 244 23.90 3.20 2.70
C ASP A 244 24.22 1.74 3.13
N GLU A 245 24.73 1.51 4.34
CA GLU A 245 24.92 0.16 4.89
C GLU A 245 23.59 -0.57 5.12
N GLU A 246 22.60 0.14 5.66
CA GLU A 246 21.26 -0.39 5.89
C GLU A 246 20.55 -0.72 4.57
N LEU A 247 20.72 0.11 3.55
CA LEU A 247 20.18 -0.13 2.21
C LEU A 247 20.64 -1.48 1.65
N ILE A 248 21.93 -1.82 1.81
CA ILE A 248 22.48 -3.11 1.38
C ILE A 248 21.79 -4.26 2.13
N ASN A 249 21.59 -4.12 3.45
CA ASN A 249 20.90 -5.12 4.27
C ASN A 249 19.44 -5.30 3.84
N ILE A 250 18.72 -4.19 3.64
CA ILE A 250 17.34 -4.17 3.13
C ILE A 250 17.26 -4.89 1.79
N GLN A 251 18.11 -4.56 0.83
CA GLN A 251 18.15 -5.19 -0.49
C GLN A 251 18.38 -6.70 -0.40
N SER A 252 19.33 -7.14 0.44
CA SER A 252 19.61 -8.56 0.66
C SER A 252 18.39 -9.33 1.18
N LYS A 253 17.70 -8.78 2.19
CA LYS A 253 16.48 -9.39 2.75
C LYS A 253 15.31 -9.38 1.77
N LEU A 254 15.17 -8.34 0.94
CA LEU A 254 14.15 -8.29 -0.11
C LEU A 254 14.38 -9.34 -1.19
N MET A 255 15.64 -9.57 -1.60
CA MET A 255 15.99 -10.66 -2.52
C MET A 255 15.63 -12.03 -1.94
N ALA A 256 15.94 -12.26 -0.66
CA ALA A 256 15.57 -13.50 0.02
C ALA A 256 14.04 -13.71 0.08
N ALA A 257 13.29 -12.65 0.40
CA ALA A 257 11.82 -12.70 0.43
C ALA A 257 11.22 -12.99 -0.95
N GLU A 258 11.77 -12.40 -2.03
CA GLU A 258 11.33 -12.70 -3.38
C GLU A 258 11.70 -14.12 -3.83
N GLU A 259 12.89 -14.60 -3.50
CA GLU A 259 13.27 -15.96 -3.86
C GLU A 259 12.34 -16.97 -3.17
N LEU A 260 12.04 -16.72 -1.89
CA LEU A 260 11.07 -17.50 -1.14
C LEU A 260 9.67 -17.43 -1.78
N ARG A 261 9.22 -16.26 -2.25
CA ARG A 261 7.96 -16.07 -2.99
C ARG A 261 7.90 -16.95 -4.25
N ARG A 262 9.00 -17.06 -4.99
CA ARG A 262 9.10 -17.84 -6.24
C ARG A 262 9.13 -19.34 -5.99
N GLN A 263 9.83 -19.78 -4.95
CA GLN A 263 9.99 -21.20 -4.62
C GLN A 263 8.81 -21.79 -3.85
N MET A 264 8.05 -20.97 -3.12
CA MET A 264 7.01 -21.48 -2.23
C MET A 264 5.75 -21.90 -2.99
N PRO A 265 5.28 -23.15 -2.84
CA PRO A 265 3.99 -23.58 -3.40
C PRO A 265 2.83 -22.75 -2.84
N GLU A 266 1.84 -22.41 -3.68
CA GLU A 266 0.67 -21.61 -3.29
C GLU A 266 -0.05 -22.14 -2.04
N ALA A 267 -0.14 -23.47 -1.90
CA ALA A 267 -0.73 -24.11 -0.72
C ALA A 267 0.03 -23.79 0.58
N LYS A 268 1.36 -23.66 0.52
CA LYS A 268 2.21 -23.30 1.66
C LYS A 268 2.19 -21.81 1.97
N LYS A 269 2.09 -20.94 0.94
CA LYS A 269 1.91 -19.48 1.12
C LYS A 269 0.67 -19.17 1.97
N ARG A 270 -0.37 -20.01 1.87
CA ARG A 270 -1.61 -19.90 2.66
C ARG A 270 -1.49 -20.36 4.11
N GLN A 271 -0.57 -21.25 4.43
CA GLN A 271 -0.44 -21.85 5.78
C GLN A 271 0.58 -21.15 6.68
N ILE A 272 1.69 -20.66 6.13
CA ILE A 272 2.86 -20.28 6.95
C ILE A 272 2.74 -18.88 7.56
N ILE A 273 1.92 -17.99 6.99
CA ILE A 273 2.01 -16.55 7.30
C ILE A 273 0.67 -15.94 7.73
N GLY A 274 -0.44 -16.70 7.55
CA GLY A 274 -1.79 -16.31 7.97
C GLY A 274 -2.35 -15.15 7.19
#